data_AF-A0A091QE40-F1
#
_entry.id   AF-A0A091QE40-F1
#
_cell.length_a   1.000
_cell.length_b   1.000
_cell.length_c   1.000
_cell.angle_alpha   90.00
_cell.angle_beta   90.00
_cell.angle_gamma   90.00
#
_symmetry.space_group_name_H-M   'P 1'
#
loop_
_entity.id
_entity.type
_entity.pdbx_description
1 polymer ?
#
loop_
_entity_poly.entity_id
_entity_poly.type
_entity_poly.pdbx_seq_one_letter_code
_entity_poly.pdbx_strand_id
1 'polypeptide(L)'
;DLVFTLREGLKPQKNYDFYCQSCGDVIAKDRNFLRVLPLPSENWSALVEEWCCHANPFARSSLHPQHHDCFFGDTFFLLNSRNESHKPKENTRVICKRCKTMLGETASSDTIKYYVTEVIIRPSEGSFHPMPRSQFVQSVVAQCLVELSSTKSTFRFTIKGDNGKTYILIWVLNSDTLLVESLGSSSSHSAFALFGDIFVPSSGPVRTWSAIKVLYQPCIKNKNKE
;
A
#
# COMPACT_ATOMS: atom_id res chain seq x y z
N ASP A 1 12.33 5.17 -11.65
CA ASP A 1 10.89 5.44 -11.44
C ASP A 1 10.21 4.37 -10.61
N LEU A 2 10.49 4.33 -9.30
CA LEU A 2 9.91 3.33 -8.38
C LEU A 2 8.79 3.90 -7.50
N VAL A 3 8.38 5.15 -7.72
CA VAL A 3 7.27 5.77 -7.00
C VAL A 3 5.99 5.51 -7.79
N PHE A 4 5.43 4.32 -7.59
CA PHE A 4 4.08 4.05 -8.03
C PHE A 4 3.13 4.69 -7.03
N THR A 5 2.65 5.90 -7.31
CA THR A 5 1.52 6.46 -6.55
C THR A 5 0.37 5.45 -6.67
N LEU A 6 -0.05 4.79 -5.58
CA LEU A 6 -1.03 3.70 -5.58
C LEU A 6 -2.32 4.16 -6.26
N ARG A 7 -2.64 5.44 -6.04
CA ARG A 7 -3.84 6.13 -6.50
C ARG A 7 -3.75 6.72 -7.92
N GLU A 8 -2.55 7.06 -8.40
CA GLU A 8 -2.36 7.71 -9.72
C GLU A 8 -1.63 6.84 -10.76
N GLY A 9 -1.07 5.69 -10.34
CA GLY A 9 -0.26 4.82 -11.19
C GLY A 9 -1.07 3.85 -12.07
N LEU A 10 -2.25 3.42 -11.60
CA LEU A 10 -3.14 2.54 -12.36
C LEU A 10 -4.06 3.38 -13.25
N LYS A 11 -4.01 3.12 -14.55
CA LYS A 11 -4.83 3.78 -15.56
C LYS A 11 -5.68 2.73 -16.29
N PRO A 12 -6.92 3.07 -16.67
CA PRO A 12 -7.74 2.18 -17.47
C PRO A 12 -7.13 1.92 -18.85
N GLN A 13 -7.55 0.84 -19.49
CA GLN A 13 -7.14 0.42 -20.84
C GLN A 13 -5.63 0.16 -20.99
N LYS A 14 -4.96 -0.16 -19.88
CA LYS A 14 -3.57 -0.63 -19.87
C LYS A 14 -3.48 -2.04 -19.29
N ASN A 15 -2.45 -2.76 -19.71
CA ASN A 15 -2.17 -4.11 -19.23
C ASN A 15 -1.18 -4.07 -18.08
N TYR A 16 -1.49 -4.81 -17.03
CA TYR A 16 -0.68 -4.86 -15.82
C TYR A 16 -0.27 -6.28 -15.46
N ASP A 17 0.97 -6.41 -15.02
CA ASP A 17 1.51 -7.61 -14.40
C ASP A 17 1.58 -7.42 -12.87
N PHE A 18 1.31 -8.51 -12.16
CA PHE A 18 1.24 -8.58 -10.71
C PHE A 18 2.39 -9.44 -10.21
N TYR A 19 3.19 -8.90 -9.30
CA TYR A 19 4.38 -9.58 -8.79
C TYR A 19 4.29 -9.73 -7.27
N CYS A 20 4.72 -10.89 -6.78
CA CYS A 20 4.94 -11.08 -5.35
C CYS A 20 6.15 -10.25 -4.93
N GLN A 21 5.94 -9.31 -4.00
CA GLN A 21 7.02 -8.46 -3.53
C GLN A 21 8.17 -9.27 -2.90
N SER A 22 7.85 -10.35 -2.19
CA SER A 22 8.85 -11.14 -1.46
C SER A 22 9.81 -11.94 -2.35
N CYS A 23 9.36 -12.43 -3.52
CA CYS A 23 10.17 -13.32 -4.35
C CYS A 23 10.19 -12.98 -5.85
N GLY A 24 9.44 -11.97 -6.27
CA GLY A 24 9.31 -11.55 -7.67
C GLY A 24 8.52 -12.49 -8.57
N ASP A 25 7.91 -13.54 -8.02
CA ASP A 25 7.07 -14.46 -8.80
C ASP A 25 5.86 -13.73 -9.38
N VAL A 26 5.48 -14.11 -10.59
CA VAL A 26 4.35 -13.49 -11.29
C VAL A 26 3.04 -14.12 -10.81
N ILE A 27 2.20 -13.32 -10.18
CA ILE A 27 0.91 -13.72 -9.61
C ILE A 27 -0.17 -13.74 -10.69
N ALA A 28 -0.19 -12.71 -11.53
CA ALA A 28 -1.10 -12.58 -12.67
C ALA A 28 -0.41 -11.78 -13.78
N LYS A 29 -0.70 -12.12 -15.03
CA LYS A 29 -0.15 -11.43 -16.21
C LYS A 29 -1.23 -10.76 -17.03
N ASP A 30 -0.84 -9.71 -17.74
CA ASP A 30 -1.60 -9.06 -18.80
C ASP A 30 -3.04 -8.71 -18.36
N ARG A 31 -3.18 -8.24 -17.11
CA ARG A 31 -4.48 -7.85 -16.55
C ARG A 31 -4.86 -6.49 -17.11
N ASN A 32 -5.88 -6.48 -17.95
CA ASN A 32 -6.47 -5.25 -18.49
C ASN A 32 -7.65 -4.79 -17.63
N PHE A 33 -7.57 -3.55 -17.15
CA PHE A 33 -8.65 -2.91 -16.40
C PHE A 33 -9.36 -1.88 -17.28
N LEU A 34 -10.68 -2.03 -17.47
CA LEU A 34 -11.52 -1.02 -18.11
C LEU A 34 -11.81 0.14 -17.16
N ARG A 35 -11.91 -0.13 -15.86
CA ARG A 35 -12.12 0.89 -14.84
C ARG A 35 -11.17 0.66 -13.67
N VAL A 36 -10.62 1.75 -13.17
CA VAL A 36 -9.82 1.79 -11.94
C VAL A 36 -10.52 2.80 -11.01
N LEU A 37 -11.11 2.34 -9.91
CA LEU A 37 -11.98 3.15 -9.07
C LEU A 37 -11.53 3.13 -7.60
N PRO A 38 -11.40 4.30 -6.94
CA PRO A 38 -11.16 4.34 -5.51
C PRO A 38 -12.41 3.84 -4.76
N LEU A 39 -12.20 3.04 -3.72
CA LEU A 39 -13.23 2.73 -2.75
C LEU A 39 -13.40 3.91 -1.77
N PRO A 40 -14.59 4.06 -1.16
CA PRO A 40 -14.74 4.91 0.01
C PRO A 40 -13.72 4.52 1.09
N SER A 41 -13.38 5.47 1.97
CA SER A 41 -12.48 5.16 3.10
C SER A 41 -13.05 4.03 3.95
N GLU A 42 -12.19 3.22 4.59
CA GLU A 42 -12.64 2.09 5.42
C GLU A 42 -13.61 2.51 6.55
N ASN A 43 -13.55 3.77 6.99
CA ASN A 43 -14.43 4.33 8.02
C ASN A 43 -15.74 4.91 7.46
N TRP A 44 -15.97 4.88 6.14
CA TRP A 44 -17.12 5.52 5.52
C TRP A 44 -18.45 4.97 6.04
N SER A 45 -18.57 3.64 6.21
CA SER A 45 -19.80 3.03 6.74
C SER A 45 -20.13 3.52 8.15
N ALA A 46 -19.12 3.64 9.03
CA ALA A 46 -19.30 4.17 10.39
C ALA A 46 -19.72 5.65 10.38
N LEU A 47 -19.15 6.45 9.47
CA LEU A 47 -19.50 7.87 9.33
C LEU A 47 -20.92 8.06 8.76
N VAL A 48 -21.37 7.17 7.87
CA VAL A 48 -22.70 7.22 7.28
C VAL A 48 -23.79 6.99 8.33
N GLU A 49 -23.54 6.10 9.31
CA GLU A 49 -24.49 5.86 10.41
C GLU A 49 -24.65 7.09 11.32
N GLU A 50 -23.60 7.90 11.48
CA GLU A 50 -23.65 9.13 12.29
C GLU A 50 -24.26 10.32 11.53
N TRP A 51 -24.17 10.36 10.20
CA TRP A 51 -24.53 11.54 9.40
C TRP A 51 -25.85 11.41 8.66
N CYS A 52 -26.33 10.19 8.38
CA CYS A 52 -27.56 10.01 7.63
C CYS A 52 -28.79 9.98 8.56
N CYS A 53 -29.75 10.87 8.30
CA CYS A 53 -31.05 10.89 9.00
C CYS A 53 -31.97 9.70 8.63
N HIS A 54 -31.50 8.77 7.81
CA HIS A 54 -32.21 7.57 7.37
C HIS A 54 -31.22 6.40 7.25
N ALA A 55 -31.74 5.18 7.23
CA ALA A 55 -30.93 3.99 7.03
C ALA A 55 -30.03 4.13 5.79
N ASN A 56 -28.78 3.67 5.92
CA ASN A 56 -27.80 3.73 4.85
C ASN A 56 -28.34 3.04 3.58
N PRO A 57 -28.60 3.77 2.48
CA PRO A 57 -29.17 3.19 1.28
C PRO A 57 -28.23 2.19 0.59
N PHE A 58 -26.95 2.16 1.00
CA PHE A 58 -25.91 1.27 0.47
C PHE A 58 -25.59 0.09 1.39
N ALA A 59 -26.24 -0.04 2.56
CA ALA A 59 -25.95 -1.09 3.54
C ALA A 59 -26.07 -2.53 3.01
N ARG A 60 -26.78 -2.73 1.90
CA ARG A 60 -27.00 -4.05 1.28
C ARG A 60 -26.22 -4.27 -0.01
N SER A 61 -25.46 -3.27 -0.47
CA SER A 61 -24.75 -3.31 -1.75
C SER A 61 -23.28 -3.59 -1.50
N SER A 62 -22.86 -4.85 -1.59
CA SER A 62 -21.43 -5.16 -1.57
C SER A 62 -20.77 -4.66 -2.87
N LEU A 63 -19.71 -3.87 -2.74
CA LEU A 63 -18.96 -3.31 -3.85
C LEU A 63 -17.98 -4.35 -4.39
N HIS A 64 -18.46 -5.25 -5.24
CA HIS A 64 -17.61 -6.25 -5.91
C HIS A 64 -17.15 -5.76 -7.30
N PRO A 65 -15.85 -5.89 -7.61
CA PRO A 65 -15.34 -5.56 -8.94
C PRO A 65 -15.87 -6.53 -10.00
N GLN A 66 -16.27 -6.00 -11.15
CA GLN A 66 -16.49 -6.80 -12.35
C GLN A 66 -15.16 -7.35 -12.89
N HIS A 67 -15.21 -8.24 -13.87
CA HIS A 67 -14.04 -8.90 -14.45
C HIS A 67 -12.91 -7.95 -14.89
N HIS A 68 -13.25 -6.75 -15.36
CA HIS A 68 -12.31 -5.73 -15.83
C HIS A 68 -12.24 -4.51 -14.92
N ASP A 69 -12.74 -4.61 -13.69
CA ASP A 69 -12.61 -3.54 -12.71
C ASP A 69 -11.40 -3.78 -11.81
N CYS A 70 -10.72 -2.70 -11.47
CA CYS A 70 -9.81 -2.64 -10.33
C CYS A 70 -10.36 -1.64 -9.33
N PHE A 71 -10.81 -2.11 -8.17
CA PHE A 71 -11.11 -1.20 -7.07
C PHE A 71 -9.91 -1.12 -6.15
N PHE A 72 -9.61 0.05 -5.60
CA PHE A 72 -8.48 0.21 -4.69
C PHE A 72 -8.89 0.97 -3.43
N GLY A 73 -8.47 0.46 -2.28
CA GLY A 73 -8.52 1.16 -1.00
C GLY A 73 -7.14 1.73 -0.65
N ASP A 74 -7.03 2.27 0.56
CA ASP A 74 -5.77 2.87 1.04
C ASP A 74 -4.65 1.82 1.22
N THR A 75 -5.01 0.55 1.46
CA THR A 75 -4.07 -0.53 1.81
C THR A 75 -4.24 -1.81 0.98
N PHE A 76 -5.14 -1.81 -0.01
CA PHE A 76 -5.43 -3.01 -0.80
C PHE A 76 -6.01 -2.70 -2.19
N PHE A 77 -5.97 -3.71 -3.06
CA PHE A 77 -6.70 -3.76 -4.32
C PHE A 77 -7.76 -4.86 -4.27
N LEU A 78 -8.98 -4.60 -4.75
CA LEU A 78 -10.00 -5.62 -5.00
C LEU A 78 -10.10 -5.90 -6.50
N LEU A 79 -9.93 -7.16 -6.85
CA LEU A 79 -10.00 -7.64 -8.22
C LEU A 79 -10.93 -8.83 -8.32
N ASN A 80 -11.54 -9.00 -9.49
CA ASN A 80 -12.25 -10.22 -9.78
C ASN A 80 -11.27 -11.39 -10.02
N SER A 81 -11.55 -12.54 -9.41
CA SER A 81 -10.71 -13.75 -9.44
C SER A 81 -10.60 -14.39 -10.84
N ARG A 82 -11.37 -13.95 -11.85
CA ARG A 82 -11.41 -14.47 -13.23
C ARG A 82 -11.37 -16.00 -13.27
N ASN A 83 -12.49 -16.67 -13.02
CA ASN A 83 -12.69 -18.12 -13.22
C ASN A 83 -11.48 -19.03 -12.94
N GLU A 84 -10.56 -18.66 -12.05
CA GLU A 84 -9.68 -19.63 -11.42
C GLU A 84 -10.66 -20.46 -10.61
N SER A 85 -10.82 -21.72 -10.99
CA SER A 85 -11.73 -22.70 -10.43
C SER A 85 -11.33 -23.07 -8.99
N HIS A 86 -11.14 -22.06 -8.16
CA HIS A 86 -11.13 -22.16 -6.72
C HIS A 86 -12.56 -22.44 -6.31
N LYS A 87 -12.90 -23.73 -6.25
CA LYS A 87 -13.97 -24.18 -5.35
C LYS A 87 -13.72 -23.46 -4.01
N PRO A 88 -14.74 -22.88 -3.37
CA PRO A 88 -14.56 -22.22 -2.09
C PRO A 88 -14.13 -23.27 -1.07
N LYS A 89 -12.82 -23.48 -0.96
CA LYS A 89 -12.21 -24.07 0.23
C LYS A 89 -12.18 -22.93 1.23
N GLU A 90 -12.40 -23.23 2.50
CA GLU A 90 -12.35 -22.33 3.67
C GLU A 90 -11.06 -21.48 3.79
N ASN A 91 -10.11 -21.59 2.86
CA ASN A 91 -8.93 -20.76 2.79
C ASN A 91 -9.31 -19.34 2.37
N THR A 92 -9.55 -18.49 3.36
CA THR A 92 -9.70 -17.04 3.22
C THR A 92 -8.41 -16.34 2.77
N ARG A 93 -7.27 -17.05 2.68
CA ARG A 93 -5.95 -16.45 2.40
C ARG A 93 -5.49 -16.73 0.97
N VAL A 94 -5.01 -15.69 0.30
CA VAL A 94 -4.32 -15.80 -0.99
C VAL A 94 -2.83 -15.88 -0.75
N ILE A 95 -2.18 -16.92 -1.29
CA ILE A 95 -0.78 -17.26 -0.98
C ILE A 95 0.04 -17.31 -2.28
N CYS A 96 1.26 -16.78 -2.25
CA CYS A 96 2.20 -16.90 -3.34
C CYS A 96 2.56 -18.37 -3.61
N LYS A 97 2.42 -18.81 -4.86
CA LYS A 97 2.68 -20.20 -5.27
C LYS A 97 4.14 -20.60 -5.05
N ARG A 98 5.09 -19.66 -5.24
CA ARG A 98 6.53 -19.87 -5.07
C ARG A 98 6.99 -19.80 -3.61
N CYS A 99 6.93 -18.64 -2.97
CA CYS A 99 7.54 -18.43 -1.64
C CYS A 99 6.60 -18.67 -0.45
N LYS A 100 5.33 -19.00 -0.70
CA LYS A 100 4.29 -19.27 0.31
C LYS A 100 3.95 -18.09 1.24
N THR A 101 4.44 -16.88 0.95
CA THR A 101 4.01 -15.66 1.64
C THR A 101 2.53 -15.38 1.34
N MET A 102 1.79 -14.91 2.33
CA MET A 102 0.43 -14.41 2.16
C MET A 102 0.43 -13.10 1.37
N LEU A 103 -0.39 -13.03 0.33
CA LEU A 103 -0.50 -11.89 -0.59
C LEU A 103 -1.76 -11.06 -0.34
N GLY A 104 -2.75 -11.64 0.34
CA GLY A 104 -4.09 -11.10 0.40
C GLY A 104 -5.09 -12.08 0.97
N GLU A 105 -6.37 -11.77 0.76
CA GLU A 105 -7.51 -12.55 1.22
C GLU A 105 -8.61 -12.65 0.17
N THR A 106 -9.43 -13.70 0.25
CA THR A 106 -10.59 -13.89 -0.61
C THR A 106 -11.79 -13.20 0.04
N ALA A 107 -12.28 -12.12 -0.57
CA ALA A 107 -13.40 -11.34 -0.05
C ALA A 107 -14.77 -11.97 -0.38
N SER A 108 -14.86 -12.65 -1.53
CA SER A 108 -16.02 -13.43 -1.98
C SER A 108 -15.55 -14.56 -2.90
N SER A 109 -16.45 -15.43 -3.37
CA SER A 109 -16.12 -16.50 -4.32
C SER A 109 -15.42 -16.04 -5.60
N ASP A 110 -15.63 -14.78 -5.98
CA ASP A 110 -15.13 -14.18 -7.22
C ASP A 110 -14.30 -12.92 -6.98
N THR A 111 -14.04 -12.51 -5.73
CA THR A 111 -13.28 -11.29 -5.41
C THR A 111 -12.07 -11.61 -4.54
N ILE A 112 -10.91 -11.17 -5.00
CA ILE A 112 -9.64 -11.25 -4.28
C ILE A 112 -9.23 -9.85 -3.83
N LYS A 113 -8.83 -9.73 -2.56
CA LYS A 113 -8.22 -8.56 -1.96
C LYS A 113 -6.71 -8.77 -1.84
N TYR A 114 -5.92 -8.04 -2.62
CA TYR A 114 -4.46 -8.05 -2.54
C TYR A 114 -3.95 -6.91 -1.66
N TYR A 115 -2.99 -7.18 -0.79
CA TYR A 115 -2.38 -6.15 0.06
C TYR A 115 -1.28 -5.39 -0.70
N VAL A 116 -1.31 -4.06 -0.61
CA VAL A 116 -0.33 -3.18 -1.28
C VAL A 116 1.10 -3.39 -0.75
N THR A 117 1.25 -3.94 0.45
CA THR A 117 2.55 -4.29 1.05
C THR A 117 3.12 -5.62 0.57
N GLU A 118 2.32 -6.43 -0.15
CA GLU A 118 2.70 -7.80 -0.56
C GLU A 118 2.73 -7.98 -2.08
N VAL A 119 1.95 -7.18 -2.81
CA VAL A 119 1.79 -7.29 -4.26
C VAL A 119 2.17 -5.98 -4.94
N ILE A 120 3.03 -6.09 -5.95
CA ILE A 120 3.44 -4.98 -6.81
C ILE A 120 2.71 -5.11 -8.14
N ILE A 121 2.08 -4.03 -8.58
CA ILE A 121 1.41 -3.95 -9.88
C ILE A 121 2.25 -3.04 -10.78
N ARG A 122 2.59 -3.51 -11.98
CA ARG A 122 3.31 -2.70 -12.98
C ARG A 122 2.69 -2.83 -14.36
N PRO A 123 2.79 -1.79 -15.22
CA PRO A 123 2.52 -1.96 -16.64
C PRO A 123 3.29 -3.17 -17.18
N SER A 124 2.72 -3.87 -18.16
CA SER A 124 3.30 -5.13 -18.70
C SER A 124 4.54 -4.90 -19.59
N GLU A 125 5.31 -3.85 -19.31
CA GLU A 125 6.46 -3.39 -20.07
C GLU A 125 7.69 -3.33 -19.14
N GLY A 126 8.71 -4.13 -19.44
CA GLY A 126 9.99 -4.13 -18.74
C GLY A 126 10.22 -5.29 -17.76
N SER A 127 11.45 -5.39 -17.25
CA SER A 127 11.81 -6.40 -16.25
C SER A 127 11.49 -5.93 -14.84
N PHE A 128 11.04 -6.86 -13.98
CA PHE A 128 10.82 -6.60 -12.56
C PHE A 128 11.98 -7.13 -11.72
N HIS A 129 12.55 -6.25 -10.91
CA HIS A 129 13.52 -6.60 -9.88
C HIS A 129 12.94 -6.21 -8.51
N PRO A 130 12.70 -7.18 -7.61
CA PRO A 130 12.19 -6.88 -6.27
C PRO A 130 13.22 -6.10 -5.48
N MET A 131 12.80 -4.98 -4.91
CA MET A 131 13.59 -4.26 -3.91
C MET A 131 13.51 -4.97 -2.54
N PRO A 132 14.46 -4.71 -1.62
CA PRO A 132 14.40 -5.24 -0.27
C PRO A 132 13.06 -4.92 0.42
N ARG A 133 12.49 -5.92 1.11
CA ARG A 133 11.16 -5.81 1.74
C ARG A 133 11.03 -4.65 2.71
N SER A 134 12.04 -4.39 3.53
CA SER A 134 12.02 -3.26 4.47
C SER A 134 11.86 -1.92 3.73
N GLN A 135 12.63 -1.71 2.67
CA GLN A 135 12.56 -0.49 1.85
C GLN A 135 11.21 -0.36 1.14
N PHE A 136 10.68 -1.47 0.60
CA PHE A 136 9.36 -1.45 -0.04
C PHE A 136 8.23 -1.08 0.94
N VAL A 137 8.20 -1.74 2.10
CA VAL A 137 7.15 -1.46 3.11
C VAL A 137 7.28 -0.03 3.61
N GLN A 138 8.51 0.46 3.81
CA GLN A 138 8.76 1.86 4.16
C GLN A 138 8.24 2.83 3.09
N SER A 139 8.51 2.58 1.81
CA SER A 139 8.04 3.46 0.74
C SER A 139 6.52 3.48 0.63
N VAL A 140 5.88 2.31 0.73
CA VAL A 140 4.42 2.18 0.74
C VAL A 140 3.82 2.94 1.92
N VAL A 141 4.34 2.73 3.14
CA VAL A 141 3.83 3.42 4.35
C VAL A 141 4.03 4.93 4.25
N ALA A 142 5.22 5.40 3.86
CA ALA A 142 5.51 6.82 3.71
C ALA A 142 4.56 7.47 2.72
N GLN A 143 4.31 6.82 1.58
CA GLN A 143 3.40 7.31 0.57
C GLN A 143 1.96 7.35 1.06
N CYS A 144 1.47 6.30 1.74
CA CYS A 144 0.15 6.32 2.39
C CYS A 144 0.04 7.49 3.38
N LEU A 145 1.08 7.79 4.17
CA LEU A 145 1.06 8.92 5.09
C LEU A 145 0.94 10.26 4.35
N VAL A 146 1.68 10.47 3.25
CA VAL A 146 1.53 11.69 2.41
C VAL A 146 0.12 11.80 1.87
N GLU A 147 -0.34 10.76 1.14
CA GLU A 147 -1.63 10.78 0.45
C GLU A 147 -2.79 10.96 1.42
N LEU A 148 -2.74 10.29 2.58
CA LEU A 148 -3.80 10.38 3.58
C LEU A 148 -3.78 11.71 4.33
N SER A 149 -2.60 12.24 4.67
CA SER A 149 -2.50 13.53 5.37
C SER A 149 -2.87 14.73 4.48
N SER A 150 -2.70 14.62 3.16
CA SER A 150 -3.09 15.67 2.21
C SER A 150 -4.58 15.62 1.86
N THR A 151 -5.19 14.43 1.85
CA THR A 151 -6.61 14.25 1.47
C THR A 151 -7.57 14.21 2.66
N LYS A 152 -7.09 13.80 3.83
CA LYS A 152 -7.88 13.73 5.08
C LYS A 152 -7.25 14.73 6.05
N SER A 153 -8.05 15.52 6.76
CA SER A 153 -7.58 16.38 7.87
C SER A 153 -7.19 15.56 9.11
N THR A 154 -6.48 14.44 8.91
CA THR A 154 -6.03 13.50 9.93
C THR A 154 -4.53 13.35 9.84
N PHE A 155 -3.87 13.55 10.97
CA PHE A 155 -2.42 13.42 11.11
C PHE A 155 -2.03 12.29 12.06
N ARG A 156 -3.00 11.45 12.45
CA ARG A 156 -2.82 10.35 13.40
C ARG A 156 -3.16 9.04 12.70
N PHE A 157 -2.20 8.13 12.68
CA PHE A 157 -2.28 6.88 11.95
C PHE A 157 -1.92 5.72 12.85
N THR A 158 -2.37 4.53 12.46
CA THR A 158 -2.08 3.29 13.16
C THR A 158 -1.65 2.25 12.15
N ILE A 159 -0.51 1.60 12.39
CA ILE A 159 -0.11 0.41 11.64
C ILE A 159 -0.64 -0.81 12.38
N LYS A 160 -1.54 -1.55 11.74
CA LYS A 160 -2.12 -2.79 12.24
C LYS A 160 -1.65 -3.98 11.41
N GLY A 161 -1.52 -5.13 12.04
CA GLY A 161 -1.40 -6.40 11.33
C GLY A 161 -2.75 -6.84 10.77
N ASP A 162 -2.71 -7.86 9.94
CA ASP A 162 -3.87 -8.59 9.41
C ASP A 162 -4.79 -9.13 10.53
N ASN A 163 -4.22 -9.48 11.69
CA ASN A 163 -4.94 -9.89 12.89
C ASN A 163 -5.61 -8.74 13.67
N GLY A 164 -5.60 -7.51 13.14
CA GLY A 164 -6.17 -6.31 13.78
C GLY A 164 -5.35 -5.75 14.93
N LYS A 165 -4.22 -6.38 15.31
CA LYS A 165 -3.34 -5.90 16.38
C LYS A 165 -2.62 -4.64 15.93
N THR A 166 -2.65 -3.61 16.76
CA THR A 166 -1.85 -2.40 16.57
C THR A 166 -0.37 -2.65 16.89
N TYR A 167 0.51 -2.30 15.96
CA TYR A 167 1.96 -2.41 16.10
C TYR A 167 2.63 -1.05 16.32
N ILE A 168 2.17 0.00 15.65
CA ILE A 168 2.78 1.34 15.73
C ILE A 168 1.68 2.40 15.66
N LEU A 169 1.73 3.38 16.55
CA LEU A 169 0.99 4.64 16.42
C LEU A 169 1.90 5.68 15.78
N ILE A 170 1.38 6.46 14.83
CA ILE A 170 2.15 7.46 14.09
C ILE A 170 1.41 8.79 14.11
N TRP A 171 2.14 9.87 14.37
CA TRP A 171 1.68 11.24 14.23
C TRP A 171 2.54 11.94 13.18
N VAL A 172 1.91 12.41 12.10
CA VAL A 172 2.56 13.28 11.12
C VAL A 172 2.64 14.67 11.72
N LEU A 173 3.87 15.13 11.98
CA LEU A 173 4.13 16.46 12.54
C LEU A 173 4.24 17.50 11.42
N ASN A 174 4.85 17.12 10.30
CA ASN A 174 5.01 17.97 9.14
C ASN A 174 5.22 17.14 7.86
N SER A 175 4.65 17.58 6.74
CA SER A 175 4.80 17.00 5.40
C SER A 175 5.57 17.89 4.41
N ASP A 176 5.90 19.13 4.75
CA ASP A 176 6.58 20.09 3.87
C ASP A 176 8.11 20.21 4.13
N THR A 177 8.67 19.29 4.91
CA THR A 177 10.09 19.36 5.29
C THR A 177 10.99 19.02 4.11
N LEU A 178 11.98 19.87 3.85
CA LEU A 178 13.04 19.62 2.88
C LEU A 178 14.35 19.29 3.61
N LEU A 179 14.94 18.15 3.27
CA LEU A 179 16.28 17.77 3.66
C LEU A 179 17.27 18.21 2.59
N VAL A 180 18.36 18.84 3.02
CA VAL A 180 19.43 19.32 2.14
C VAL A 180 20.72 18.65 2.56
N GLU A 181 21.31 17.84 1.67
CA GLU A 181 22.62 17.25 1.86
C GLU A 181 23.63 17.96 0.95
N SER A 182 24.68 18.50 1.57
CA SER A 182 25.86 19.00 0.86
C SER A 182 26.89 17.88 0.80
N LEU A 183 27.45 17.61 -0.37
CA LEU A 183 28.47 16.58 -0.58
C LEU A 183 29.84 17.05 -0.04
N GLY A 184 29.90 17.45 1.23
CA GLY A 184 31.10 17.91 1.92
C GLY A 184 31.74 16.77 2.72
N SER A 185 32.89 16.30 2.25
CA SER A 185 33.82 15.36 2.91
C SER A 185 33.19 14.11 3.56
N SER A 186 33.46 12.95 2.95
CA SER A 186 33.10 11.62 3.46
C SER A 186 33.63 11.37 4.89
N SER A 187 32.84 11.76 5.90
CA SER A 187 32.93 11.20 7.24
C SER A 187 31.57 10.62 7.55
N SER A 188 31.48 9.29 7.50
CA SER A 188 30.28 8.52 7.75
C SER A 188 29.85 8.66 9.21
N HIS A 189 29.15 9.74 9.55
CA HIS A 189 28.35 9.81 10.76
C HIS A 189 26.97 9.22 10.45
N SER A 190 26.83 7.94 10.75
CA SER A 190 25.61 7.13 10.65
C SER A 190 24.50 7.53 11.64
N ALA A 191 24.36 8.83 11.95
CA ALA A 191 23.29 9.32 12.82
C ALA A 191 21.96 9.42 12.08
N PHE A 192 22.00 9.59 10.75
CA PHE A 192 20.83 9.56 9.89
C PHE A 192 21.07 8.54 8.79
N ALA A 193 20.66 7.29 9.04
CA ALA A 193 20.45 6.38 7.92
C ALA A 193 19.32 6.97 7.07
N LEU A 194 19.65 7.73 6.04
CA LEU A 194 18.74 8.04 4.95
C LEU A 194 18.41 6.69 4.29
N PHE A 195 17.30 6.10 4.70
CA PHE A 195 16.88 4.81 4.22
C PHE A 195 16.36 4.93 2.79
N GLY A 196 17.16 4.44 1.84
CA GLY A 196 16.75 4.14 0.46
C GLY A 196 17.19 5.17 -0.58
N ASP A 197 18.39 4.99 -1.12
CA ASP A 197 18.79 5.53 -2.44
C ASP A 197 17.85 5.00 -3.53
N ILE A 198 16.71 5.65 -3.78
CA ILE A 198 15.81 5.30 -4.89
C ILE A 198 15.47 6.52 -5.77
N PHE A 199 15.85 7.72 -5.36
CA PHE A 199 15.74 8.88 -6.22
C PHE A 199 16.97 8.98 -7.11
N VAL A 200 16.74 8.97 -8.43
CA VAL A 200 17.76 9.27 -9.44
C VAL A 200 18.46 10.58 -9.01
N PRO A 201 19.80 10.59 -8.89
CA PRO A 201 20.48 11.79 -8.43
C PRO A 201 20.21 12.92 -9.42
N SER A 202 19.65 14.04 -8.94
CA SER A 202 19.78 15.29 -9.68
C SER A 202 21.28 15.59 -9.77
N SER A 203 21.80 15.76 -10.99
CA SER A 203 23.20 16.10 -11.23
C SER A 203 23.48 17.51 -10.70
N GLY A 204 23.81 17.61 -9.41
CA GLY A 204 24.12 18.86 -8.73
C GLY A 204 24.91 18.61 -7.44
N PRO A 205 25.73 19.58 -6.99
CA PRO A 205 26.56 19.45 -5.78
C PRO A 205 25.76 19.41 -4.47
N VAL A 206 24.47 19.75 -4.54
CA VAL A 206 23.53 19.78 -3.42
C VAL A 206 22.37 18.84 -3.75
N ARG A 207 22.08 17.91 -2.85
CA ARG A 207 20.91 17.03 -2.94
C ARG A 207 19.81 17.56 -2.04
N THR A 208 18.61 17.71 -2.59
CA THR A 208 17.42 18.09 -1.84
C THR A 208 16.38 16.99 -1.92
N TRP A 209 15.76 16.67 -0.78
CA TRP A 209 14.72 15.64 -0.69
C TRP A 209 13.55 16.12 0.14
N SER A 210 12.34 15.78 -0.28
CA SER A 210 11.16 15.94 0.55
C SER A 210 11.13 14.86 1.63
N ALA A 211 10.82 15.25 2.86
CA ALA A 211 10.74 14.38 4.01
C ALA A 211 9.48 14.67 4.82
N ILE A 212 8.96 13.62 5.45
CA ILE A 212 7.84 13.74 6.39
C ILE A 212 8.41 13.58 7.78
N LYS A 213 8.15 14.56 8.65
CA LYS A 213 8.49 14.46 10.06
C LYS A 213 7.37 13.71 10.77
N VAL A 214 7.71 12.57 11.35
CA VAL A 214 6.77 11.74 12.11
C VAL A 214 7.25 11.53 13.54
N LEU A 215 6.31 11.54 14.48
CA LEU A 215 6.47 10.94 15.80
C LEU A 215 5.84 9.56 15.75
N TYR A 216 6.50 8.53 16.28
CA TYR A 216 5.92 7.19 16.33
C TYR A 216 6.09 6.54 17.70
N GLN A 217 5.15 5.69 18.07
CA GLN A 217 5.17 4.89 19.29
C GLN A 217 4.93 3.42 18.94
N PRO A 218 5.93 2.53 19.15
CA PRO A 218 5.73 1.10 19.05
C PRO A 218 4.76 0.59 20.13
N CYS A 219 3.84 -0.30 19.75
CA CYS A 219 2.83 -0.93 20.61
C CYS A 219 3.13 -2.41 20.89
N ILE A 220 4.39 -2.83 20.70
CA ILE A 220 4.83 -4.16 21.07
C ILE A 220 4.68 -4.29 22.59
N LYS A 221 4.11 -5.41 23.08
CA LYS A 221 3.97 -5.66 24.52
C LYS A 221 5.30 -5.36 25.20
N ASN A 222 5.34 -4.36 26.08
CA ASN A 222 6.48 -4.13 26.94
C ASN A 222 6.74 -5.44 27.69
N LYS A 223 7.94 -6.00 27.50
CA LYS A 223 8.48 -7.04 28.38
C LYS A 223 8.90 -6.47 29.75
N ASN A 224 8.62 -5.20 30.03
CA ASN A 224 8.74 -4.63 31.37
C ASN A 224 7.40 -4.78 32.08
N LYS A 225 7.10 -6.02 32.48
CA LYS A 225 6.51 -6.25 33.80
C LYS A 225 7.71 -6.39 34.75
N GLU A 226 7.63 -5.64 35.85
CA GLU A 226 8.62 -5.43 36.93
C GLU A 226 9.58 -4.26 36.70
#